data_AF-A0AAV4PCL9-F1
#
_entry.id   AF-A0AAV4PCL9-F1
#
_cell.length_a   1.000
_cell.length_b   1.000
_cell.length_c   1.000
_cell.angle_alpha   90.00
_cell.angle_beta   90.00
_cell.angle_gamma   90.00
#
_symmetry.space_group_name_H-M   'P 1'
#
loop_
_entity.id
_entity.type
_entity.pdbx_description
1 polymer ?
#
loop_
_entity_poly.entity_id
_entity_poly.type
_entity_poly.pdbx_seq_one_letter_code
_entity_poly.pdbx_strand_id
1 'polypeptide(L)'
;MAKMERAKLERIKKELQMTAILREICSYAFFIWILTVLSYGNRDPSAYYLRQNLKDTFIQEGSDDGFMAISGTADFYKWTRNILVPELIVGKWYNGDQPFGLRGFLNDRVNRIMGYGILRQVRIKERSCNVDKRVKSLTEVCRAHSNILFEDKKAMSRDGRLKLKTIQMMNIDTGLLKNLMGYLSGLLETFTVEEVMCSLCGYS
;
A
#
# COMPACT_ATOMS: atom_id res chain seq x y z
N MET A 1 7.97 23.65 70.68
CA MET A 1 7.67 24.23 69.35
C MET A 1 8.40 23.50 68.21
N ALA A 2 9.67 23.13 68.35
CA ALA A 2 10.48 22.46 67.31
C ALA A 2 9.91 21.14 66.71
N LYS A 3 9.13 20.35 67.46
CA LYS A 3 8.52 19.11 66.93
C LYS A 3 7.43 19.39 65.88
N MET A 4 6.73 20.52 66.00
CA MET A 4 5.63 20.89 65.12
C MET A 4 6.14 21.40 63.76
N GLU A 5 7.26 22.12 63.77
CA GLU A 5 7.93 22.60 62.55
C GLU A 5 8.55 21.46 61.74
N ARG A 6 9.16 20.46 62.41
CA ARG A 6 9.67 19.24 61.75
C ARG A 6 8.56 18.46 61.05
N ALA A 7 7.39 18.32 61.68
CA ALA A 7 6.24 17.66 61.07
C ALA A 7 5.67 18.41 59.85
N LYS A 8 5.73 19.76 59.86
CA LYS A 8 5.34 20.58 58.69
C LYS A 8 6.31 20.40 57.53
N LEU A 9 7.62 20.39 57.80
CA LEU A 9 8.64 20.20 56.76
C LEU A 9 8.54 18.83 56.09
N GLU A 10 8.27 17.77 56.86
CA GLU A 10 8.09 16.42 56.32
C GLU A 10 6.86 16.30 55.43
N ARG A 11 5.76 17.00 55.76
CA ARG A 11 4.56 17.04 54.91
C ARG A 11 4.83 17.74 53.58
N ILE A 12 5.44 18.92 53.61
CA ILE A 12 5.76 19.69 52.40
C ILE A 12 6.74 18.91 51.50
N LYS A 13 7.74 18.24 52.09
CA LYS A 13 8.68 17.41 51.33
C LYS A 13 7.98 16.24 50.61
N LYS A 14 7.01 15.59 51.26
CA LYS A 14 6.21 14.51 50.66
C LYS A 14 5.31 15.02 49.55
N GLU A 15 4.67 16.18 49.74
CA GLU A 15 3.83 16.82 48.72
C GLU A 15 4.64 17.17 47.46
N LEU A 16 5.84 17.75 47.63
CA LEU A 16 6.75 18.04 46.52
C LEU A 16 7.18 16.78 45.76
N GLN A 17 7.52 15.69 46.47
CA GLN A 17 7.89 14.42 45.85
C GLN A 17 6.73 13.79 45.07
N MET A 18 5.50 13.84 45.60
CA MET A 18 4.31 13.32 44.91
C MET A 18 4.01 14.11 43.63
N THR A 19 4.12 15.44 43.67
CA THR A 19 3.90 16.28 42.47
C THR A 19 4.96 16.05 41.39
N ALA A 20 6.22 15.81 41.76
CA ALA A 20 7.28 15.50 40.80
C ALA A 20 7.04 14.16 40.08
N ILE A 21 6.65 13.12 40.81
CA ILE A 21 6.33 11.80 40.25
C ILE A 21 5.09 11.88 39.35
N LEU A 22 4.05 12.60 39.77
CA LEU A 22 2.86 12.84 38.95
C LEU A 22 3.19 13.54 37.64
N ARG A 23 4.09 14.54 37.66
CA ARG A 23 4.54 15.23 36.45
C ARG A 23 5.26 14.29 35.48
N GLU A 24 6.05 13.35 35.99
CA GLU A 24 6.73 12.34 35.17
C GLU A 24 5.74 11.36 34.53
N ILE A 25 4.74 10.89 35.30
CA ILE A 25 3.68 10.02 34.76
C ILE A 25 2.87 10.75 33.69
N CYS A 26 2.55 12.03 33.90
CA CYS A 26 1.82 12.84 32.92
C CYS A 26 2.58 13.00 31.60
N SER A 27 3.91 13.17 31.62
CA SER A 27 4.70 13.28 30.38
C SER A 27 4.72 11.97 29.59
N TYR A 28 4.84 10.82 30.27
CA TYR A 28 4.72 9.51 29.62
C TYR A 28 3.31 9.26 29.06
N ALA A 29 2.26 9.63 29.79
CA ALA A 29 0.87 9.49 29.34
C ALA A 29 0.60 10.38 28.11
N PHE A 30 1.10 11.62 28.12
CA PHE A 30 1.01 12.53 26.98
C PHE A 30 1.75 11.99 25.75
N PHE A 31 2.93 11.41 25.94
CA PHE A 31 3.69 10.77 24.86
C PHE A 31 2.92 9.60 24.23
N ILE A 32 2.33 8.72 25.05
CA ILE A 32 1.50 7.61 24.55
C ILE A 32 0.25 8.14 23.82
N TRP A 33 -0.35 9.22 24.32
CA TRP A 33 -1.50 9.85 23.66
C TRP A 33 -1.13 10.38 22.27
N ILE A 34 0.00 11.07 22.12
CA ILE A 34 0.51 11.52 20.81
C ILE A 34 0.75 10.31 19.89
N LEU A 35 1.43 9.25 20.37
CA LEU A 35 1.65 8.05 19.57
C LEU A 35 0.34 7.40 19.11
N THR A 36 -0.68 7.45 19.95
CA THR A 36 -2.02 6.95 19.63
C THR A 36 -2.66 7.81 18.54
N VAL A 37 -2.62 9.13 18.66
CA VAL A 37 -3.16 10.04 17.64
C VAL A 37 -2.42 9.87 16.30
N LEU A 38 -1.10 9.76 16.31
CA LEU A 38 -0.30 9.56 15.10
C LEU A 38 -0.57 8.22 14.40
N SER A 39 -0.79 7.16 15.18
CA SER A 39 -1.09 5.83 14.62
C SER A 39 -2.53 5.72 14.10
N TYR A 40 -3.51 6.29 14.80
CA TYR A 40 -4.91 6.26 14.37
C TYR A 40 -5.28 7.33 13.34
N GLY A 41 -4.65 8.51 13.37
CA GLY A 41 -4.95 9.61 12.44
C GLY A 41 -4.67 9.27 10.98
N ASN A 42 -3.73 8.37 10.72
CA ASN A 42 -3.39 7.90 9.37
C ASN A 42 -4.24 6.70 8.89
N ARG A 43 -5.11 6.12 9.74
CA ARG A 43 -5.85 4.90 9.41
C ARG A 43 -7.30 5.19 9.08
N ASP A 44 -7.64 5.02 7.81
CA ASP A 44 -9.02 5.14 7.32
C ASP A 44 -9.87 3.90 7.74
N PRO A 45 -11.04 4.06 8.38
CA PRO A 45 -11.92 2.95 8.76
C PRO A 45 -12.51 2.18 7.57
N SER A 46 -12.66 2.81 6.40
CA SER A 46 -13.22 2.20 5.18
C SER A 46 -12.22 1.33 4.41
N ALA A 47 -10.93 1.39 4.75
CA ALA A 47 -9.87 0.67 4.04
C ALA A 47 -10.05 -0.85 4.04
N TYR A 48 -10.69 -1.39 5.08
CA TYR A 48 -11.01 -2.82 5.16
C TYR A 48 -12.01 -3.24 4.07
N TYR A 49 -13.10 -2.50 3.91
CA TYR A 49 -14.13 -2.79 2.91
C TYR A 49 -13.60 -2.61 1.48
N LEU A 50 -12.77 -1.59 1.25
CA LEU A 50 -12.11 -1.41 -0.05
C LEU A 50 -11.23 -2.61 -0.41
N ARG A 51 -10.41 -3.08 0.55
CA ARG A 51 -9.58 -4.28 0.35
C ARG A 51 -10.43 -5.50 0.03
N GLN A 52 -11.52 -5.71 0.77
CA GLN A 52 -12.41 -6.84 0.58
C GLN A 52 -13.06 -6.80 -0.82
N ASN A 53 -13.59 -5.65 -1.22
CA ASN A 53 -14.20 -5.46 -2.54
C ASN A 53 -13.19 -5.72 -3.68
N LEU A 54 -11.96 -5.19 -3.57
CA LEU A 54 -10.91 -5.46 -4.57
C LEU A 54 -10.53 -6.94 -4.63
N LYS A 55 -10.48 -7.62 -3.48
CA LYS A 55 -10.19 -9.05 -3.40
C LYS A 55 -11.29 -9.85 -4.10
N ASP A 56 -12.54 -9.57 -3.78
CA ASP A 56 -13.69 -10.28 -4.31
C ASP A 56 -13.86 -10.03 -5.82
N THR A 57 -13.59 -8.81 -6.28
CA THR A 57 -13.67 -8.43 -7.71
C THR A 57 -12.62 -9.15 -8.56
N PHE A 58 -11.34 -9.16 -8.14
CA PHE A 58 -10.24 -9.67 -8.98
C PHE A 58 -9.89 -11.15 -8.74
N ILE A 59 -9.94 -11.60 -7.49
CA ILE A 59 -9.50 -12.96 -7.11
C ILE A 59 -10.67 -13.95 -7.18
N GLN A 60 -11.89 -13.50 -6.85
CA GLN A 60 -13.13 -14.30 -6.83
C GLN A 60 -12.93 -15.64 -6.12
N GLU A 61 -12.64 -15.60 -4.82
CA GLU A 61 -12.39 -16.79 -4.01
C GLU A 61 -13.59 -17.76 -4.06
N GLY A 62 -13.35 -19.01 -4.46
CA GLY A 62 -14.38 -20.06 -4.56
C GLY A 62 -15.08 -20.16 -5.92
N SER A 63 -14.71 -19.35 -6.91
CA SER A 63 -15.16 -19.51 -8.30
C SER A 63 -14.21 -20.41 -9.09
N ASP A 64 -14.78 -21.28 -9.96
CA ASP A 64 -13.99 -22.19 -10.81
C ASP A 64 -13.14 -21.44 -11.85
N ASP A 65 -13.53 -20.22 -12.22
CA ASP A 65 -12.82 -19.35 -13.14
C ASP A 65 -11.96 -18.27 -12.43
N GLY A 66 -11.89 -18.32 -11.09
CA GLY A 66 -11.16 -17.36 -10.27
C GLY A 66 -9.65 -17.47 -10.38
N PHE A 67 -8.93 -16.47 -9.85
CA PHE A 67 -7.47 -16.42 -9.95
C PHE A 67 -6.79 -17.63 -9.25
N MET A 68 -7.41 -18.13 -8.18
CA MET A 68 -6.88 -19.26 -7.40
C MET A 68 -7.04 -20.62 -8.11
N ALA A 69 -7.90 -20.72 -9.12
CA ALA A 69 -8.13 -21.94 -9.88
C ALA A 69 -7.19 -22.09 -11.09
N ILE A 70 -6.31 -21.10 -11.34
CA ILE A 70 -5.42 -21.09 -12.50
C ILE A 70 -4.32 -22.15 -12.35
N SER A 71 -4.34 -23.15 -13.23
CA SER A 71 -3.32 -24.20 -13.27
C SER A 71 -2.36 -24.06 -14.45
N GLY A 72 -2.87 -23.58 -15.59
CA GLY A 72 -2.13 -23.48 -16.84
C GLY A 72 -2.00 -22.06 -17.39
N THR A 73 -1.19 -21.93 -18.44
CA THR A 73 -1.05 -20.66 -19.18
C THR A 73 -2.34 -20.28 -19.91
N ALA A 74 -3.07 -21.26 -20.46
CA ALA A 74 -4.36 -21.04 -21.11
C ALA A 74 -5.40 -20.46 -20.14
N ASP A 75 -5.47 -21.00 -18.93
CA ASP A 75 -6.37 -20.55 -17.86
C ASP A 75 -6.03 -19.12 -17.45
N PHE A 76 -4.74 -18.78 -17.33
CA PHE A 76 -4.30 -17.41 -17.05
C PHE A 76 -4.80 -16.42 -18.10
N TYR A 77 -4.70 -16.75 -19.39
CA TYR A 77 -5.21 -15.89 -20.47
C TYR A 77 -6.75 -15.87 -20.52
N LYS A 78 -7.43 -16.93 -20.09
CA LYS A 78 -8.89 -16.97 -19.95
C LYS A 78 -9.33 -16.01 -18.83
N TRP A 79 -8.77 -16.15 -17.64
CA TRP A 79 -9.00 -15.26 -16.50
C TRP A 79 -8.70 -13.80 -16.84
N THR A 80 -7.57 -13.53 -17.50
CA THR A 80 -7.18 -12.16 -17.89
C THR A 80 -8.23 -11.50 -18.78
N ARG A 81 -8.77 -12.22 -19.77
CA ARG A 81 -9.76 -11.68 -20.71
C ARG A 81 -11.15 -11.55 -20.11
N ASN A 82 -11.54 -12.49 -19.26
CA ASN A 82 -12.91 -12.60 -18.77
C ASN A 82 -13.14 -11.85 -17.45
N ILE A 83 -12.10 -11.69 -16.63
CA ILE A 83 -12.20 -11.07 -15.30
C ILE A 83 -11.32 -9.83 -15.23
N LEU A 84 -10.00 -9.97 -15.40
CA LEU A 84 -9.08 -8.85 -15.13
C LEU A 84 -9.37 -7.60 -15.99
N VAL A 85 -9.47 -7.77 -17.31
CA VAL A 85 -9.70 -6.65 -18.25
C VAL A 85 -11.07 -5.98 -18.04
N PRO A 86 -12.20 -6.70 -17.98
CA PRO A 86 -13.51 -6.06 -17.78
C PRO A 86 -13.67 -5.44 -16.38
N GLU A 87 -13.00 -5.94 -15.34
CA GLU A 87 -13.06 -5.30 -14.02
C GLU A 87 -12.18 -4.04 -13.92
N LEU A 88 -11.07 -4.00 -14.66
CA LEU A 88 -10.15 -2.86 -14.69
C LEU A 88 -10.70 -1.66 -15.48
N ILE A 89 -11.57 -1.91 -16.46
CA ILE A 89 -12.11 -0.89 -17.36
C ILE A 89 -13.63 -0.85 -17.21
N VAL A 90 -14.17 0.31 -16.84
CA VAL A 90 -15.63 0.48 -16.71
C VAL A 90 -16.38 0.06 -17.97
N GLY A 91 -17.34 -0.86 -17.79
CA GLY A 91 -18.24 -1.32 -18.84
C GLY A 91 -19.34 -0.32 -19.18
N LYS A 92 -20.20 -0.68 -20.12
CA LYS A 92 -21.43 0.09 -20.40
C LYS A 92 -22.35 0.10 -19.17
N TRP A 93 -23.23 1.09 -19.12
CA TRP A 93 -24.32 1.10 -18.15
C TRP A 93 -25.30 -0.04 -18.40
N TYR A 94 -26.13 -0.34 -17.40
CA TYR A 94 -27.19 -1.35 -17.49
C TYR A 94 -28.20 -1.06 -18.61
N ASN A 95 -28.38 0.23 -18.95
CA ASN A 95 -29.22 0.70 -20.04
C ASN A 95 -28.49 0.72 -21.41
N GLY A 96 -27.23 0.26 -21.46
CA GLY A 96 -26.42 0.23 -22.67
C GLY A 96 -25.68 1.53 -22.99
N ASP A 97 -25.88 2.59 -22.20
CA ASP A 97 -25.22 3.87 -22.41
C ASP A 97 -23.73 3.81 -22.09
N GLN A 98 -22.96 4.68 -22.75
CA GLN A 98 -21.54 4.81 -22.48
C GLN A 98 -21.32 5.59 -21.18
N PRO A 99 -20.36 5.19 -20.33
CA PRO A 99 -20.08 5.87 -19.07
C PRO A 99 -19.23 7.13 -19.31
N PHE A 100 -19.88 8.20 -19.78
CA PHE A 100 -19.24 9.50 -19.94
C PHE A 100 -18.74 10.02 -18.57
N GLY A 101 -17.50 10.49 -18.51
CA GLY A 101 -16.88 11.03 -17.29
C GLY A 101 -16.22 10.01 -16.35
N LEU A 102 -16.46 8.70 -16.52
CA LEU A 102 -15.86 7.65 -15.67
C LEU A 102 -14.61 7.02 -16.30
N ARG A 103 -13.88 7.78 -17.13
CA ARG A 103 -12.64 7.29 -17.74
C ARG A 103 -11.59 7.07 -16.65
N GLY A 104 -11.10 5.83 -16.55
CA GLY A 104 -10.13 5.44 -15.53
C GLY A 104 -10.76 5.10 -14.18
N PHE A 105 -12.05 4.78 -14.14
CA PHE A 105 -12.66 4.10 -13.01
C PHE A 105 -12.68 2.58 -13.25
N LEU A 106 -12.58 1.81 -12.16
CA LEU A 106 -12.88 0.38 -12.16
C LEU A 106 -14.36 0.17 -12.48
N ASN A 107 -14.72 -1.07 -12.79
CA ASN A 107 -16.10 -1.47 -13.07
C ASN A 107 -17.08 -1.23 -11.90
N ASP A 108 -16.56 -1.11 -10.67
CA ASP A 108 -17.28 -0.68 -9.47
C ASP A 108 -17.74 0.79 -9.52
N ARG A 109 -17.27 1.59 -10.50
CA ARG A 109 -17.64 3.01 -10.74
C ARG A 109 -17.29 4.01 -9.63
N VAL A 110 -16.88 3.55 -8.46
CA VAL A 110 -16.47 4.40 -7.33
C VAL A 110 -14.94 4.56 -7.29
N ASN A 111 -14.21 3.50 -7.58
CA ASN A 111 -12.75 3.46 -7.45
C ASN A 111 -12.06 3.91 -8.75
N ARG A 112 -11.17 4.91 -8.66
CA ARG A 112 -10.39 5.43 -9.79
C ARG A 112 -9.00 4.80 -9.84
N ILE A 113 -8.60 4.25 -10.99
CA ILE A 113 -7.22 3.83 -11.23
C ILE A 113 -6.30 5.04 -11.40
N MET A 114 -5.11 4.93 -10.82
CA MET A 114 -4.02 5.89 -11.05
C MET A 114 -3.12 5.34 -12.15
N GLY A 115 -3.11 5.98 -13.32
CA GLY A 115 -2.29 5.57 -14.46
C GLY A 115 -2.88 4.39 -15.22
N TYR A 116 -2.06 3.36 -15.47
CA TYR A 116 -2.43 2.18 -16.27
C TYR A 116 -1.83 0.89 -15.69
N GLY A 117 -2.47 -0.24 -15.95
CA GLY A 117 -1.96 -1.55 -15.58
C GLY A 117 -0.72 -1.93 -16.39
N ILE A 118 0.33 -2.40 -15.73
CA ILE A 118 1.57 -2.86 -16.36
C ILE A 118 1.70 -4.36 -16.15
N LEU A 119 1.78 -5.11 -17.26
CA LEU A 119 2.17 -6.52 -17.23
C LEU A 119 3.67 -6.63 -17.44
N ARG A 120 4.37 -7.19 -16.44
CA ARG A 120 5.80 -7.49 -16.53
C ARG A 120 5.98 -9.01 -16.64
N GLN A 121 6.72 -9.44 -17.66
CA GLN A 121 7.10 -10.83 -17.85
C GLN A 121 8.61 -10.99 -17.67
N VAL A 122 9.01 -11.97 -16.86
CA VAL A 122 10.41 -12.39 -16.70
C VAL A 122 10.63 -13.67 -17.49
N ARG A 123 11.77 -13.78 -18.18
CA ARG A 123 12.13 -14.94 -19.01
C ARG A 123 13.53 -15.42 -18.68
N ILE A 124 13.78 -16.70 -18.94
CA ILE A 124 15.04 -17.36 -18.63
C ILE A 124 15.71 -17.74 -19.95
N LYS A 125 17.04 -17.58 -20.01
CA LYS A 125 17.84 -17.92 -21.18
C LYS A 125 17.65 -19.38 -21.56
N GLU A 126 17.65 -19.63 -22.86
CA GLU A 126 17.67 -20.99 -23.37
C GLU A 126 19.03 -21.63 -23.10
N ARG A 127 19.03 -22.93 -22.77
CA ARG A 127 20.22 -23.71 -22.40
C ARG A 127 20.94 -23.18 -21.16
N SER A 128 20.20 -22.60 -20.22
CA SER A 128 20.76 -22.17 -18.94
C SER A 128 21.10 -23.34 -18.00
N CYS A 129 20.62 -24.56 -18.30
CA CYS A 129 20.93 -25.78 -17.59
C CYS A 129 21.57 -26.82 -18.52
N ASN A 130 22.40 -27.68 -17.93
CA ASN A 130 23.04 -28.78 -18.63
C ASN A 130 22.08 -29.98 -18.67
N VAL A 131 21.66 -30.40 -19.86
CA VAL A 131 20.80 -31.58 -20.06
C VAL A 131 21.67 -32.84 -20.02
N ASP A 132 21.23 -33.86 -19.31
CA ASP A 132 21.94 -35.15 -19.28
C ASP A 132 22.04 -35.76 -20.69
N LYS A 133 23.16 -36.44 -20.97
CA LYS A 133 23.49 -36.94 -22.31
C LYS A 133 22.40 -37.87 -22.88
N ARG A 134 21.70 -38.60 -22.01
CA ARG A 134 20.61 -39.51 -22.36
C ARG A 134 19.31 -38.81 -22.78
N VAL A 135 19.05 -37.62 -22.24
CA VAL A 135 17.82 -36.84 -22.49
C VAL A 135 18.03 -35.81 -23.60
N LYS A 136 19.29 -35.51 -23.93
CA LYS A 136 19.68 -34.56 -24.98
C LYS A 136 19.14 -34.94 -26.37
N SER A 137 18.87 -36.23 -26.62
CA SER A 137 18.22 -36.70 -27.86
C SER A 137 16.74 -36.34 -27.96
N LEU A 138 16.06 -36.08 -26.83
CA LEU A 138 14.63 -35.75 -26.78
C LEU A 138 14.38 -34.24 -26.74
N THR A 139 15.20 -33.49 -25.98
CA THR A 139 15.11 -32.04 -25.94
C THR A 139 16.49 -31.40 -25.77
N GLU A 140 16.84 -30.50 -26.68
CA GLU A 140 18.05 -29.69 -26.58
C GLU A 140 17.86 -28.40 -25.76
N VAL A 141 16.61 -28.01 -25.50
CA VAL A 141 16.28 -26.74 -24.85
C VAL A 141 15.93 -27.00 -23.39
N CYS A 142 16.75 -26.43 -22.52
CA CYS A 142 16.57 -26.46 -21.07
C CYS A 142 16.49 -25.04 -20.53
N ARG A 143 15.54 -24.80 -19.62
CA ARG A 143 15.44 -23.55 -18.86
C ARG A 143 15.53 -23.91 -17.38
N ALA A 144 16.52 -23.31 -16.72
CA ALA A 144 16.78 -23.53 -15.31
C ALA A 144 15.75 -22.78 -14.46
N HIS A 145 15.84 -22.93 -13.14
CA HIS A 145 15.03 -22.13 -12.23
C HIS A 145 15.29 -20.63 -12.42
N SER A 146 14.29 -19.80 -12.10
CA SER A 146 14.45 -18.35 -12.12
C SER A 146 15.59 -17.91 -11.21
N ASN A 147 16.59 -17.28 -11.80
CA ASN A 147 17.72 -16.66 -11.12
C ASN A 147 18.13 -15.44 -11.96
N ILE A 148 18.53 -14.37 -11.28
CA ILE A 148 18.95 -13.10 -11.88
C ILE A 148 20.09 -13.30 -12.90
N LEU A 149 20.99 -14.26 -12.66
CA LEU A 149 22.11 -14.57 -13.56
C LEU A 149 21.65 -15.14 -14.92
N PHE A 150 20.59 -15.95 -14.88
CA PHE A 150 20.05 -16.66 -16.04
C PHE A 150 18.87 -15.93 -16.69
N GLU A 151 18.53 -14.73 -16.20
CA GLU A 151 17.50 -13.90 -16.80
C GLU A 151 17.88 -13.50 -18.22
N ASP A 152 16.95 -13.72 -19.16
CA ASP A 152 17.16 -13.36 -20.56
C ASP A 152 16.86 -11.88 -20.79
N LYS A 153 17.91 -11.14 -21.10
CA LYS A 153 17.85 -9.70 -21.41
C LYS A 153 17.77 -9.41 -22.90
N LYS A 154 17.77 -10.44 -23.75
CA LYS A 154 17.70 -10.26 -25.21
C LYS A 154 16.32 -9.77 -25.62
N ALA A 155 16.31 -8.85 -26.58
CA ALA A 155 15.08 -8.41 -27.23
C ALA A 155 14.42 -9.60 -27.93
N MET A 156 13.10 -9.74 -27.76
CA MET A 156 12.34 -10.79 -28.44
C MET A 156 12.28 -10.49 -29.95
N SER A 157 12.55 -11.51 -30.78
CA SER A 157 12.30 -11.40 -32.23
C SER A 157 10.82 -11.16 -32.51
N ARG A 158 10.51 -10.27 -33.47
CA ARG A 158 9.14 -9.76 -33.77
C ARG A 158 8.17 -10.81 -34.32
N ASP A 159 8.58 -12.06 -34.48
CA ASP A 159 7.75 -13.14 -35.03
C ASP A 159 6.81 -13.79 -33.99
N GLY A 160 6.90 -13.38 -32.71
CA GLY A 160 5.92 -13.75 -31.70
C GLY A 160 4.66 -12.89 -31.77
N ARG A 161 3.53 -13.46 -32.21
CA ARG A 161 2.19 -12.86 -32.14
C ARG A 161 1.82 -12.43 -30.71
N LEU A 162 2.20 -11.20 -30.35
CA LEU A 162 1.51 -10.39 -29.37
C LEU A 162 1.16 -9.07 -30.05
N LYS A 163 -0.07 -9.01 -30.60
CA LYS A 163 -0.66 -7.73 -31.00
C LYS A 163 -1.01 -6.95 -29.74
N LEU A 164 -0.01 -6.34 -29.11
CA LEU A 164 -0.23 -5.28 -28.13
C LEU A 164 -0.72 -4.06 -28.92
N LYS A 165 -2.02 -3.80 -28.87
CA LYS A 165 -2.57 -2.50 -29.25
C LYS A 165 -1.93 -1.49 -28.30
N THR A 166 -1.12 -0.58 -28.85
CA THR A 166 -0.53 0.53 -28.12
C THR A 166 -1.68 1.38 -27.55
N ILE A 167 -1.88 1.32 -26.23
CA ILE A 167 -2.74 2.27 -25.53
C ILE A 167 -1.87 3.50 -25.32
N GLN A 168 -2.25 4.60 -25.98
CA GLN A 168 -1.50 5.87 -25.91
C GLN A 168 -1.39 6.37 -24.47
N MET A 169 -0.18 6.77 -24.11
CA MET A 169 0.12 7.54 -22.91
C MET A 169 -0.62 8.88 -22.98
N MET A 170 -1.36 9.20 -21.93
CA MET A 170 -1.89 10.54 -21.70
C MET A 170 -1.34 11.03 -20.38
N ASN A 171 -0.73 12.22 -20.43
CA ASN A 171 -0.03 12.89 -19.35
C ASN A 171 -0.84 12.95 -18.05
N ILE A 172 -0.15 12.71 -16.95
CA ILE A 172 -0.67 12.90 -15.59
C ILE A 172 -0.40 14.36 -15.20
N ASP A 173 -1.47 15.09 -14.90
CA ASP A 173 -1.42 16.44 -14.36
C ASP A 173 -0.71 16.45 -12.99
N THR A 174 0.34 17.25 -12.90
CA THR A 174 1.19 17.48 -11.72
C THR A 174 0.51 18.29 -10.60
N GLY A 175 -0.83 18.30 -10.55
CA GLY A 175 -1.62 19.05 -9.57
C GLY A 175 -1.74 18.38 -8.19
N LEU A 176 -1.71 17.05 -8.13
CA LEU A 176 -1.99 16.31 -6.89
C LEU A 176 -0.86 16.42 -5.83
N LEU A 177 0.39 16.65 -6.28
CA LEU A 177 1.56 16.82 -5.42
C LEU A 177 1.58 18.19 -4.71
N LYS A 178 0.90 19.21 -5.25
CA LYS A 178 0.81 20.54 -4.61
C LYS A 178 -0.15 20.55 -3.43
N ASN A 179 -1.24 19.77 -3.50
CA ASN A 179 -2.21 19.68 -2.41
C ASN A 179 -1.69 18.86 -1.21
N LEU A 180 -0.82 17.86 -1.44
CA LEU A 180 -0.22 17.08 -0.36
C LEU A 180 0.82 17.89 0.45
N MET A 181 1.55 18.81 -0.20
CA MET A 181 2.50 19.70 0.49
C MET A 181 1.81 20.81 1.29
N GLY A 182 0.58 21.21 0.93
CA GLY A 182 -0.22 22.15 1.72
C GLY A 182 -0.84 21.55 2.99
N TYR A 183 -1.14 20.25 2.99
CA TYR A 183 -1.62 19.55 4.20
C TYR A 183 -0.50 19.31 5.21
N LEU A 184 0.74 19.11 4.76
CA LEU A 184 1.93 18.97 5.61
C LEU A 184 2.36 20.30 6.27
N SER A 185 2.10 21.45 5.64
CA SER A 185 2.38 22.76 6.28
C SER A 185 1.36 23.11 7.37
N GLY A 186 0.08 22.78 7.19
CA GLY A 186 -0.96 23.04 8.19
C GLY A 186 -0.89 22.17 9.44
N LEU A 187 -0.34 20.95 9.34
CA LEU A 187 -0.14 20.06 10.48
C LEU A 187 1.07 20.44 11.35
N LEU A 188 2.04 21.21 10.82
CA LEU A 188 3.20 21.69 11.58
C LEU A 188 2.88 22.93 12.42
N GLU A 189 1.86 23.72 12.08
CA GLU A 189 1.46 24.93 12.83
C GLU A 189 0.54 24.63 14.02
N THR A 190 -0.14 23.47 14.05
CA THR A 190 -1.05 23.09 15.15
C THR A 190 -0.38 22.41 16.35
N PHE A 191 0.93 22.17 16.30
CA PHE A 191 1.70 21.52 17.37
C PHE A 191 2.84 22.42 17.88
N THR A 192 2.53 23.65 18.29
CA THR A 192 3.41 24.38 19.21
C THR A 192 3.36 23.74 20.59
N VAL A 193 4.16 22.68 20.76
CA VAL A 193 4.47 22.05 22.05
C VAL A 193 5.09 23.05 23.05
N GLU A 194 5.47 24.26 22.60
CA GLU A 194 5.95 25.36 23.44
C GLU A 194 4.95 25.87 24.48
N GLU A 195 3.63 25.86 24.24
CA GLU A 195 2.67 26.38 25.24
C GLU A 195 2.37 25.39 26.37
N VAL A 196 2.34 24.08 26.09
CA VAL A 196 2.09 23.05 27.11
C VAL A 196 3.36 22.78 27.94
N MET A 197 4.54 22.93 27.34
CA MET A 197 5.81 22.76 28.06
C MET A 197 6.15 23.99 28.93
N CYS A 198 5.71 25.20 28.57
CA CYS A 198 5.84 26.40 29.41
C CYS A 198 4.95 26.37 30.66
N SER A 199 3.77 25.73 30.61
CA SER A 199 2.86 25.67 31.76
C SER A 199 3.21 24.59 32.79
N LEU A 200 4.01 23.58 32.42
CA LEU A 200 4.57 22.60 33.35
C LEU A 200 5.94 23.01 33.93
N CYS A 201 6.68 23.89 33.26
CA CYS A 201 7.92 24.47 33.79
C CYS A 201 7.63 25.79 34.52
N GLY A 202 6.93 25.68 35.65
CA GLY A 202 6.92 26.75 36.65
C GLY A 202 8.35 27.05 37.11
N TYR A 203 8.74 28.31 36.93
CA TYR A 203 9.98 28.93 37.39
C TYR A 203 10.33 28.56 38.84
N SER A 204 11.65 28.57 39.10
CA SER A 204 12.30 28.56 40.41
C SER A 204 11.54 29.27 41.53
#